data_AF-A0A8H5P6V2-F1
#
_entry.id   AF-A0A8H5P6V2-F1
#
_cell.length_a   1.000
_cell.length_b   1.000
_cell.length_c   1.000
_cell.angle_alpha   90.00
_cell.angle_beta   90.00
_cell.angle_gamma   90.00
#
_symmetry.space_group_name_H-M   'P 1'
#
loop_
_entity.id
_entity.type
_entity.pdbx_description
1 polymer ?
#
loop_
_entity_poly.entity_id
_entity_poly.type
_entity_poly.pdbx_seq_one_letter_code
_entity_poly.pdbx_strand_id
1 'polypeptide(L)'
;MNIDYYGCIAESLQFDNTPAMIAANACFIIGFLQYAYAIRLLIREGQGPMPFWMQTFYVVHELTFVYLFAEAAPRYDYHWFFISTSFSLAVWAALEIFCMWYTIQSPKDRIATFSPLFGKQPATSSILTYTFLLQLAMFAVVWILIEFLGAGSFMLTGALTNVLLIIGPTHEYLSRGSRNGLSIGFCLTNVACVIWTFAPFSLGAVVLPEIFDRRIIYVAGFILFGYSVWLTTVVASYSPKTATKGQPTPIW
;
A
#
# COMPACT_ATOMS: atom_id res chain seq x y z
N MET A 1 -8.49 -17.02 20.77
CA MET A 1 -7.30 -17.75 20.27
C MET A 1 -6.14 -16.80 20.45
N ASN A 2 -5.21 -17.08 21.37
CA ASN A 2 -4.03 -16.25 21.55
C ASN A 2 -2.99 -16.75 20.55
N ILE A 3 -2.93 -16.13 19.37
CA ILE A 3 -1.91 -16.43 18.36
C ILE A 3 -0.64 -15.67 18.75
N ASP A 4 0.47 -16.38 18.87
CA ASP A 4 1.78 -15.73 18.97
C ASP A 4 2.29 -15.38 17.58
N TYR A 5 1.85 -14.24 17.06
CA TYR A 5 2.23 -13.78 15.73
C TYR A 5 3.74 -13.60 15.57
N TYR A 6 4.42 -13.10 16.60
CA TYR A 6 5.85 -12.83 16.51
C TYR A 6 6.63 -14.15 16.54
N GLY A 7 6.22 -15.11 17.37
CA GLY A 7 6.75 -16.48 17.35
C GLY A 7 6.60 -17.12 15.97
N CYS A 8 5.40 -17.07 15.39
CA CYS A 8 5.14 -17.63 14.05
C CYS A 8 6.03 -17.00 12.97
N ILE A 9 6.24 -15.67 13.03
CA ILE A 9 7.16 -14.96 12.13
C ILE A 9 8.60 -15.47 12.31
N ALA A 10 9.08 -15.50 13.56
CA ALA A 10 10.45 -15.92 13.85
C ALA A 10 10.69 -17.38 13.44
N GLU A 11 9.75 -18.27 13.71
CA GLU A 11 9.88 -19.70 13.36
C GLU A 11 9.81 -19.93 11.84
N SER A 12 8.91 -19.23 11.15
CA SER A 12 8.66 -19.48 9.72
C SER A 12 9.69 -18.80 8.81
N LEU A 13 10.12 -17.58 9.15
CA LEU A 13 10.97 -16.76 8.28
C LEU A 13 12.45 -16.99 8.55
N GLN A 14 12.89 -18.23 8.35
CA GLN A 14 14.29 -18.63 8.41
C GLN A 14 14.94 -18.62 7.02
N PHE A 15 16.25 -18.38 6.94
CA PHE A 15 16.98 -18.32 5.66
C PHE A 15 16.99 -19.64 4.89
N ASP A 16 16.88 -20.77 5.59
CA ASP A 16 16.78 -22.11 5.00
C ASP A 16 15.34 -22.48 4.59
N ASN A 17 14.33 -21.76 5.08
CA ASN A 17 12.95 -21.89 4.64
C ASN A 17 12.72 -21.19 3.29
N THR A 18 13.11 -21.90 2.22
CA THR A 18 13.06 -21.39 0.84
C THR A 18 11.66 -20.89 0.42
N PRO A 19 10.55 -21.63 0.68
CA PRO A 19 9.20 -21.12 0.40
C PRO A 19 8.89 -19.78 1.08
N ALA A 20 9.22 -19.64 2.36
CA ALA A 20 9.00 -18.40 3.10
C ALA A 20 9.83 -17.23 2.53
N MET A 21 11.09 -17.50 2.15
CA MET A 21 11.96 -16.49 1.54
C MET A 21 11.45 -16.04 0.17
N ILE A 22 10.96 -16.96 -0.66
CA ILE A 22 10.35 -16.62 -1.96
C ILE A 22 9.10 -15.75 -1.73
N ALA A 23 8.23 -16.16 -0.82
CA ALA A 23 6.99 -15.44 -0.52
C ALA A 23 7.26 -14.03 0.04
N ALA A 24 8.22 -13.89 0.95
CA ALA A 24 8.63 -12.61 1.50
C ALA A 24 9.20 -11.69 0.40
N ASN A 25 10.19 -12.17 -0.36
CA ASN A 25 10.81 -11.37 -1.43
C ASN A 25 9.78 -10.93 -2.49
N ALA A 26 8.90 -11.83 -2.92
CA ALA A 26 7.86 -11.48 -3.89
C ALA A 26 6.92 -10.40 -3.36
N CYS A 27 6.48 -10.51 -2.10
CA CYS A 27 5.63 -9.51 -1.45
C CYS A 27 6.29 -8.11 -1.46
N PHE A 28 7.54 -8.01 -1.01
CA PHE A 28 8.26 -6.73 -0.97
C PHE A 28 8.56 -6.19 -2.37
N ILE A 29 8.99 -7.03 -3.32
CA ILE A 29 9.27 -6.60 -4.70
C ILE A 29 8.02 -6.04 -5.37
N ILE A 30 6.87 -6.71 -5.21
CA ILE A 30 5.61 -6.25 -5.81
C ILE A 30 5.16 -4.94 -5.18
N GLY A 31 5.23 -4.82 -3.85
CA GLY A 31 4.96 -3.57 -3.14
C GLY A 31 5.86 -2.44 -3.65
N PHE A 32 7.17 -2.68 -3.78
CA PHE A 32 8.11 -1.69 -4.33
C PHE A 32 7.76 -1.28 -5.76
N LEU A 33 7.35 -2.23 -6.62
CA LEU A 33 6.96 -1.93 -7.98
C LEU A 33 5.69 -1.06 -8.03
N GLN A 34 4.68 -1.37 -7.22
CA GLN A 34 3.47 -0.54 -7.09
C GLN A 34 3.85 0.90 -6.70
N TYR A 35 4.74 1.04 -5.72
CA TYR A 35 5.19 2.33 -5.23
C TYR A 35 6.05 3.10 -6.25
N ALA A 36 6.95 2.39 -6.95
CA ALA A 36 7.75 2.96 -8.02
C ALA A 36 6.87 3.52 -9.14
N TYR A 37 5.81 2.82 -9.53
CA TYR A 37 4.85 3.35 -10.50
C TYR A 37 4.10 4.56 -9.95
N ALA A 38 3.60 4.50 -8.71
CA ALA A 38 2.85 5.60 -8.09
C ALA A 38 3.68 6.89 -8.01
N ILE A 39 4.91 6.83 -7.49
CA ILE A 39 5.83 7.98 -7.42
C ILE A 39 6.17 8.50 -8.81
N ARG A 40 6.51 7.61 -9.76
CA ARG A 40 6.89 8.04 -11.10
C ARG A 40 5.74 8.73 -11.82
N LEU A 41 4.50 8.26 -11.66
CA LEU A 41 3.29 8.92 -12.17
C LEU A 41 3.10 10.28 -11.52
N LEU A 42 3.20 10.35 -10.19
CA LEU A 42 3.06 11.59 -9.43
C LEU A 42 4.06 12.67 -9.87
N ILE A 43 5.35 12.31 -9.98
CA ILE A 43 6.41 13.26 -10.36
C ILE A 43 6.29 13.64 -11.85
N ARG A 44 6.11 12.67 -12.76
CA ARG A 44 6.16 12.94 -14.21
C ARG A 44 4.88 13.54 -14.75
N GLU A 45 3.74 13.17 -14.20
CA GLU A 45 2.42 13.54 -14.73
C GLU A 45 1.68 14.53 -13.81
N GLY A 46 2.26 14.80 -12.63
CA GLY A 46 1.72 15.72 -11.64
C GLY A 46 0.43 15.20 -10.99
N GLN A 47 0.15 13.90 -11.11
CA GLN A 47 -1.02 13.21 -10.57
C GLN A 47 -0.67 11.76 -10.25
N GLY A 48 -1.01 11.32 -9.05
CA GLY A 48 -0.81 9.94 -8.60
C GLY A 48 -2.07 9.06 -8.73
N PRO A 49 -1.91 7.73 -8.65
CA PRO A 49 -3.05 6.81 -8.60
C PRO A 49 -3.69 6.75 -7.20
N MET A 50 -2.92 7.02 -6.15
CA MET A 50 -3.38 6.81 -4.76
C MET A 50 -4.10 8.05 -4.20
N PRO A 51 -5.26 7.88 -3.56
CA PRO A 51 -5.94 8.98 -2.89
C PRO A 51 -5.21 9.40 -1.61
N PHE A 52 -5.32 10.68 -1.25
CA PHE A 52 -4.55 11.27 -0.15
C PHE A 52 -4.81 10.61 1.22
N TRP A 53 -6.06 10.22 1.51
CA TRP A 53 -6.39 9.55 2.78
C TRP A 53 -5.69 8.19 2.92
N MET A 54 -5.44 7.51 1.81
CA MET A 54 -4.80 6.19 1.80
C MET A 54 -3.31 6.32 2.13
N GLN A 55 -2.64 7.36 1.61
CA GLN A 55 -1.27 7.71 2.01
C GLN A 55 -1.19 8.01 3.50
N THR A 56 -2.16 8.76 4.05
CA THR A 56 -2.22 9.03 5.50
C THR A 56 -2.34 7.73 6.30
N PHE A 57 -3.21 6.81 5.87
CA PHE A 57 -3.37 5.50 6.51
C PHE A 57 -2.07 4.67 6.45
N TYR A 58 -1.40 4.64 5.30
CA TYR A 58 -0.14 3.90 5.12
C TYR A 58 0.99 4.45 5.97
N VAL A 59 1.19 5.78 6.04
CA VAL A 59 2.17 6.38 6.95
C VAL A 59 1.95 5.91 8.39
N VAL A 60 0.71 5.96 8.87
CA VAL A 60 0.40 5.51 10.24
C VAL A 60 0.70 4.03 10.42
N HIS A 61 0.21 3.20 9.50
CA HIS A 61 0.37 1.74 9.56
C HIS A 61 1.85 1.37 9.60
N GLU A 62 2.65 1.95 8.70
CA GLU A 62 4.08 1.71 8.59
C GLU A 62 4.81 2.16 9.84
N LEU A 63 4.61 3.41 10.31
CA LEU A 63 5.23 3.90 11.54
C LEU A 63 4.84 3.07 12.77
N THR A 64 3.61 2.58 12.82
CA THR A 64 3.16 1.69 13.90
C THR A 64 3.96 0.38 13.89
N PHE A 65 4.15 -0.23 12.73
CA PHE A 65 4.93 -1.47 12.63
C PHE A 65 6.45 -1.27 12.69
N VAL A 66 6.97 -0.09 12.33
CA VAL A 66 8.36 0.31 12.65
C VAL A 66 8.58 0.17 14.16
N TYR A 67 7.70 0.79 14.95
CA TYR A 67 7.77 0.74 16.41
C TYR A 67 7.59 -0.69 16.94
N LEU A 68 6.52 -1.38 16.53
CA LEU A 68 6.19 -2.71 17.05
C LEU A 68 7.27 -3.76 16.75
N PHE A 69 7.84 -3.75 15.55
CA PHE A 69 8.95 -4.65 15.22
C PHE A 69 10.26 -4.27 15.91
N ALA A 70 10.55 -2.97 16.07
CA ALA A 70 11.71 -2.53 16.84
C ALA A 70 11.60 -2.96 18.32
N GLU A 71 10.41 -2.90 18.90
CA GLU A 71 10.12 -3.38 20.27
C GLU A 71 10.15 -4.91 20.37
N ALA A 72 9.74 -5.62 19.33
CA ALA A 72 9.79 -7.09 19.30
C ALA A 72 11.21 -7.64 19.11
N ALA A 73 12.06 -6.97 18.34
CA ALA A 73 13.37 -7.49 17.93
C ALA A 73 14.25 -8.02 19.08
N PRO A 74 14.42 -7.34 20.23
CA PRO A 74 15.24 -7.84 21.34
C PRO A 74 14.72 -9.13 21.97
N ARG A 75 13.41 -9.40 21.87
CA ARG A 75 12.78 -10.62 22.43
C ARG A 75 13.01 -11.86 21.56
N TYR A 76 13.45 -11.66 20.33
CA TYR A 76 13.68 -12.71 19.33
C TYR A 76 15.10 -12.62 18.77
N ASP A 77 16.08 -12.33 19.63
CA ASP A 77 17.51 -12.29 19.30
C ASP A 77 17.83 -11.45 18.05
N TYR A 78 17.14 -10.30 17.90
CA TYR A 78 17.33 -9.40 16.77
C TYR A 78 17.07 -10.07 15.41
N HIS A 79 16.08 -10.98 15.37
CA HIS A 79 15.69 -11.71 14.17
C HIS A 79 15.62 -10.82 12.93
N TRP A 80 16.26 -11.27 11.84
CA TRP A 80 16.51 -10.46 10.65
C TRP A 80 15.23 -9.85 10.08
N PHE A 81 14.10 -10.58 10.12
CA PHE A 81 12.83 -10.10 9.58
C PHE A 81 12.32 -8.88 10.35
N PHE A 82 12.44 -8.85 11.68
CA PHE A 82 11.96 -7.71 12.49
C PHE A 82 12.80 -6.46 12.22
N ILE A 83 14.12 -6.60 12.18
CA ILE A 83 15.01 -5.47 11.88
C ILE A 83 14.79 -4.98 10.45
N SER A 84 14.84 -5.90 9.48
CA SER A 84 14.77 -5.54 8.06
C SER A 84 13.43 -4.95 7.69
N THR A 85 12.33 -5.50 8.23
CA THR A 85 10.98 -4.99 7.99
C THR A 85 10.77 -3.67 8.71
N SER A 86 11.22 -3.50 9.96
CA SER A 86 11.17 -2.20 10.64
C SER A 86 11.91 -1.11 9.85
N PHE A 87 13.12 -1.38 9.39
CA PHE A 87 13.86 -0.44 8.55
C PHE A 87 13.15 -0.16 7.22
N SER A 88 12.66 -1.21 6.54
CA SER A 88 11.97 -1.07 5.25
C SER A 88 10.69 -0.24 5.38
N LEU A 89 9.90 -0.45 6.44
CA LEU A 89 8.69 0.32 6.70
C LEU A 89 9.00 1.78 7.01
N ALA A 90 10.13 2.09 7.67
CA ALA A 90 10.55 3.47 7.88
C ALA A 90 10.90 4.17 6.55
N VAL A 91 11.54 3.44 5.62
CA VAL A 91 11.77 3.94 4.25
C VAL A 91 10.45 4.16 3.52
N TRP A 92 9.50 3.23 3.64
CA TRP A 92 8.17 3.36 3.05
C TRP A 92 7.42 4.59 3.56
N ALA A 93 7.40 4.78 4.89
CA ALA A 93 6.76 5.94 5.50
C ALA A 93 7.37 7.25 5.03
N ALA A 94 8.69 7.29 4.81
CA ALA A 94 9.35 8.46 4.24
C ALA A 94 8.92 8.71 2.78
N LEU A 95 8.74 7.66 1.98
CA LEU A 95 8.24 7.77 0.60
C LEU A 95 6.77 8.23 0.55
N GLU A 96 5.93 7.75 1.48
CA GLU A 96 4.54 8.20 1.63
C GLU A 96 4.49 9.69 2.02
N ILE A 97 5.28 10.10 3.01
CA ILE A 97 5.38 11.50 3.42
C ILE A 97 5.87 12.37 2.26
N PHE A 98 6.83 11.88 1.47
CA PHE A 98 7.27 12.57 0.25
C PHE A 98 6.13 12.73 -0.76
N CYS A 99 5.33 11.69 -0.99
CA CYS A 99 4.17 11.77 -1.89
C CYS A 99 3.15 12.79 -1.37
N MET A 100 2.81 12.75 -0.08
CA MET A 100 1.90 13.72 0.54
C MET A 100 2.42 15.15 0.40
N TRP A 101 3.70 15.38 0.69
CA TRP A 101 4.36 16.67 0.49
C TRP A 101 4.26 17.14 -0.97
N TYR A 102 4.54 16.26 -1.93
CA TYR A 102 4.48 16.58 -3.34
C TYR A 102 3.05 16.94 -3.78
N THR A 103 2.03 16.20 -3.32
CA THR A 103 0.62 16.48 -3.58
C THR A 103 0.21 17.86 -3.06
N ILE A 104 0.69 18.25 -1.87
CA ILE A 104 0.40 19.56 -1.27
C ILE A 104 1.11 20.70 -2.03
N GLN A 105 2.34 20.48 -2.48
CA GLN A 105 3.15 21.52 -3.11
C GLN A 105 2.87 21.68 -4.61
N SER A 106 2.50 20.60 -5.30
CA SER A 106 2.16 20.62 -6.72
C SER A 106 0.81 21.33 -6.93
N PRO A 107 0.74 22.49 -7.61
CA PRO A 107 -0.51 23.23 -7.77
C PRO A 107 -1.60 22.41 -8.46
N LYS A 108 -1.22 21.61 -9.46
CA LYS A 108 -2.13 20.75 -10.23
C LYS A 108 -2.76 19.69 -9.33
N ASP A 109 -1.94 18.98 -8.57
CA ASP A 109 -2.41 17.86 -7.76
C ASP A 109 -3.11 18.32 -6.48
N ARG A 110 -2.63 19.41 -5.87
CA ARG A 110 -3.29 20.07 -4.75
C ARG A 110 -4.72 20.44 -5.08
N ILE A 111 -4.94 21.09 -6.24
CA ILE A 111 -6.29 21.48 -6.67
C ILE A 111 -7.13 20.23 -6.92
N ALA A 112 -6.61 19.25 -7.67
CA ALA A 112 -7.34 18.02 -7.96
C ALA A 112 -7.78 17.28 -6.69
N THR A 113 -6.89 17.20 -5.69
CA THR A 113 -7.11 16.46 -4.44
C THR A 113 -8.01 17.22 -3.47
N PHE A 114 -7.77 18.52 -3.27
CA PHE A 114 -8.35 19.27 -2.15
C PHE A 114 -9.48 20.22 -2.55
N SER A 115 -9.71 20.47 -3.84
CA SER A 115 -10.83 21.33 -4.24
C SER A 115 -12.23 20.80 -3.91
N PRO A 116 -12.50 19.49 -3.90
CA PRO A 116 -13.77 18.96 -3.40
C PRO A 116 -14.02 19.26 -1.92
N LEU A 117 -12.95 19.48 -1.13
CA LEU A 117 -13.03 19.70 0.32
C LEU A 117 -13.04 21.18 0.71
N PHE A 118 -12.23 22.00 0.04
CA PHE A 118 -11.99 23.41 0.42
C PHE A 118 -12.25 24.42 -0.71
N GLY A 119 -12.83 23.99 -1.83
CA GLY A 119 -13.15 24.85 -2.97
C GLY A 119 -12.00 25.05 -3.97
N LYS A 120 -12.20 25.90 -4.97
CA LYS A 120 -11.35 25.98 -6.19
C LYS A 120 -9.86 26.29 -5.92
N GLN A 121 -9.53 26.99 -4.85
CA GLN A 121 -8.16 27.36 -4.49
C GLN A 121 -7.92 27.07 -3.00
N PRO A 122 -7.65 25.80 -2.66
CA PRO A 122 -7.50 25.41 -1.27
C PRO A 122 -6.23 26.05 -0.67
N ALA A 123 -6.38 26.76 0.44
CA ALA A 123 -5.25 27.37 1.14
C ALA A 123 -4.35 26.29 1.76
N THR A 124 -3.03 26.46 1.64
CA THR A 124 -2.05 25.51 2.20
C THR A 124 -2.23 25.32 3.70
N SER A 125 -2.56 26.37 4.46
CA SER A 125 -2.82 26.28 5.90
C SER A 125 -3.99 25.35 6.22
N SER A 126 -5.11 25.46 5.50
CA SER A 126 -6.27 24.58 5.66
C SER A 126 -5.93 23.12 5.34
N ILE A 127 -5.15 22.89 4.29
CA ILE A 127 -4.68 21.55 3.91
C ILE A 127 -3.76 20.97 4.98
N LEU A 128 -2.83 21.75 5.53
CA LEU A 128 -1.93 21.29 6.59
C LEU A 128 -2.70 20.95 7.88
N THR A 129 -3.66 21.79 8.28
CA THR A 129 -4.52 21.50 9.43
C THR A 129 -5.34 20.22 9.20
N TYR A 130 -5.93 20.06 8.02
CA TYR A 130 -6.65 18.84 7.65
C TYR A 130 -5.75 17.61 7.68
N THR A 131 -4.56 17.70 7.09
CA THR A 131 -3.59 16.61 7.04
C THR A 131 -3.18 16.19 8.44
N PHE A 132 -2.89 17.15 9.32
CA PHE A 132 -2.54 16.88 10.72
C PHE A 132 -3.68 16.18 11.46
N LEU A 133 -4.90 16.70 11.39
CA LEU A 133 -6.06 16.11 12.05
C LEU A 133 -6.41 14.72 11.48
N LEU A 134 -6.31 14.54 10.16
CA LEU A 134 -6.50 13.26 9.50
C LEU A 134 -5.44 12.25 9.94
N GLN A 135 -4.18 12.66 10.08
CA GLN A 135 -3.10 11.80 10.57
C GLN A 135 -3.39 11.31 12.00
N LEU A 136 -3.83 12.21 12.90
CA LEU A 136 -4.22 11.82 14.26
C LEU A 136 -5.41 10.84 14.27
N ALA A 137 -6.42 11.09 13.44
CA ALA A 137 -7.55 10.18 13.30
C ALA A 137 -7.11 8.80 12.76
N MET A 138 -6.20 8.77 11.79
CA MET A 138 -5.65 7.51 11.26
C MET A 138 -4.82 6.76 12.31
N PHE A 139 -4.06 7.45 13.17
CA PHE A 139 -3.39 6.84 14.32
C PHE A 139 -4.38 6.13 15.24
N ALA A 140 -5.50 6.79 15.57
CA ALA A 140 -6.54 6.17 16.38
C ALA A 140 -7.13 4.92 15.68
N VAL A 141 -7.41 5.00 14.37
CA VAL A 141 -7.94 3.86 13.60
C VAL A 141 -6.97 2.68 13.61
N VAL A 142 -5.69 2.92 13.31
CA VAL A 142 -4.69 1.84 13.27
C VAL A 142 -4.46 1.26 14.65
N TRP A 143 -4.34 2.06 15.72
CA TRP A 143 -4.16 1.50 17.06
C TRP A 143 -5.36 0.71 17.55
N ILE A 144 -6.60 1.15 17.27
CA ILE A 144 -7.80 0.35 17.57
C ILE A 144 -7.77 -0.97 16.79
N LEU A 145 -7.39 -0.94 15.52
CA LEU A 145 -7.24 -2.15 14.70
C LEU A 145 -6.19 -3.10 15.29
N ILE A 146 -5.04 -2.58 15.71
CA ILE A 146 -3.99 -3.38 16.35
C ILE A 146 -4.45 -3.93 17.70
N GLU A 147 -5.21 -3.18 18.50
CA GLU A 147 -5.77 -3.66 19.77
C GLU A 147 -6.73 -4.85 19.54
N PHE A 148 -7.55 -4.78 18.48
CA PHE A 148 -8.46 -5.88 18.14
C PHE A 148 -7.76 -7.10 17.56
N LEU A 149 -6.69 -6.91 16.78
CA LEU A 149 -6.02 -8.01 16.06
C LEU A 149 -4.81 -8.58 16.82
N GLY A 150 -4.22 -7.81 17.71
CA GLY A 150 -2.97 -8.08 18.42
C GLY A 150 -1.75 -7.37 17.81
N ALA A 151 -0.77 -7.05 18.65
CA ALA A 151 0.43 -6.28 18.28
C ALA A 151 1.24 -6.87 17.11
N GLY A 152 1.31 -8.20 16.99
CA GLY A 152 2.06 -8.85 15.91
C GLY A 152 1.26 -9.10 14.62
N SER A 153 0.05 -8.53 14.47
CA SER A 153 -0.87 -8.77 13.36
C SER A 153 -0.44 -8.16 12.00
N PHE A 154 0.87 -8.01 11.78
CA PHE A 154 1.45 -7.43 10.56
C PHE A 154 0.94 -8.12 9.29
N MET A 155 0.90 -9.45 9.27
CA MET A 155 0.46 -10.17 8.07
C MET A 155 -1.02 -9.87 7.74
N LEU A 156 -1.89 -9.76 8.75
CA LEU A 156 -3.31 -9.46 8.55
C LEU A 156 -3.49 -8.03 8.06
N THR A 157 -2.85 -7.09 8.73
CA THR A 157 -2.96 -5.66 8.39
C THR A 157 -2.22 -5.32 7.09
N GLY A 158 -1.16 -6.04 6.74
CA GLY A 158 -0.48 -5.98 5.44
C GLY A 158 -1.33 -6.56 4.31
N ALA A 159 -2.08 -7.64 4.56
CA ALA A 159 -3.09 -8.08 3.59
C ALA A 159 -4.18 -7.02 3.41
N LEU A 160 -4.62 -6.37 4.50
CA LEU A 160 -5.58 -5.25 4.43
C LEU A 160 -5.03 -4.07 3.61
N THR A 161 -3.78 -3.65 3.82
CA THR A 161 -3.19 -2.55 3.03
C THR A 161 -3.13 -2.90 1.55
N ASN A 162 -2.82 -4.15 1.19
CA ASN A 162 -2.87 -4.64 -0.18
C ASN A 162 -4.29 -4.59 -0.77
N VAL A 163 -5.30 -4.98 0.00
CA VAL A 163 -6.72 -4.85 -0.40
C VAL A 163 -7.09 -3.39 -0.65
N LEU A 164 -6.69 -2.48 0.25
CA LEU A 164 -6.93 -1.05 0.09
C LEU A 164 -6.22 -0.49 -1.14
N LEU A 165 -5.04 -0.98 -1.49
CA LEU A 165 -4.29 -0.54 -2.68
C LEU A 165 -4.99 -0.97 -3.98
N ILE A 166 -5.72 -2.08 -3.96
CA ILE A 166 -6.51 -2.56 -5.09
C ILE A 166 -7.81 -1.75 -5.22
N ILE A 167 -8.51 -1.51 -4.11
CA ILE A 167 -9.85 -0.91 -4.11
C ILE A 167 -9.80 0.61 -4.06
N GLY A 168 -9.02 1.19 -3.14
CA GLY A 168 -9.00 2.61 -2.80
C GLY A 168 -8.79 3.52 -4.02
N PRO A 169 -7.81 3.25 -4.88
CA PRO A 169 -7.59 4.04 -6.10
C PRO A 169 -8.73 3.96 -7.14
N THR A 170 -9.62 2.97 -7.06
CA THR A 170 -10.62 2.72 -8.11
C THR A 170 -11.54 3.90 -8.38
N HIS A 171 -11.99 4.59 -7.33
CA HIS A 171 -12.86 5.75 -7.50
C HIS A 171 -12.18 6.84 -8.32
N GLU A 172 -10.90 7.10 -8.05
CA GLU A 172 -10.07 8.04 -8.82
C GLU A 172 -9.92 7.60 -10.27
N TYR A 173 -9.80 6.29 -10.52
CA TYR A 173 -9.58 5.78 -11.87
C TYR A 173 -10.81 5.98 -12.74
N LEU A 174 -11.97 5.61 -12.20
CA LEU A 174 -13.23 5.65 -12.91
C LEU A 174 -13.75 7.07 -13.06
N SER A 175 -13.56 7.94 -12.06
CA SER A 175 -14.00 9.34 -12.12
C SER A 175 -13.23 10.15 -13.16
N ARG A 176 -11.94 9.83 -13.37
CA ARG A 176 -11.10 10.50 -14.36
C ARG A 176 -11.43 10.10 -15.80
N GLY A 177 -11.97 8.91 -16.02
CA GLY A 177 -12.29 8.39 -17.36
C GLY A 177 -11.11 8.41 -18.35
N SER A 178 -9.88 8.38 -17.84
CA SER A 178 -8.65 8.53 -18.63
C SER A 178 -7.46 7.85 -17.95
N ARG A 179 -6.38 7.61 -18.70
CA ARG A 179 -5.14 7.04 -18.14
C ARG A 179 -4.28 8.05 -17.36
N ASN A 180 -4.69 9.31 -17.22
CA ASN A 180 -3.86 10.33 -16.57
C ASN A 180 -3.61 10.02 -15.09
N GLY A 181 -2.33 10.00 -14.66
CA GLY A 181 -1.94 9.61 -13.31
C GLY A 181 -2.11 8.10 -13.03
N LEU A 182 -2.20 7.28 -14.09
CA LEU A 182 -2.41 5.84 -14.08
C LEU A 182 -1.52 5.15 -15.11
N SER A 183 -1.15 3.89 -14.92
CA SER A 183 -0.46 3.11 -15.95
C SER A 183 -0.98 1.68 -15.97
N ILE A 184 -0.94 1.04 -17.15
CA ILE A 184 -1.26 -0.39 -17.24
C ILE A 184 -0.27 -1.19 -16.38
N GLY A 185 0.99 -0.77 -16.34
CA GLY A 185 2.00 -1.34 -15.44
C GLY A 185 1.55 -1.37 -13.98
N PHE A 186 1.05 -0.23 -13.45
CA PHE A 186 0.51 -0.16 -12.09
C PHE A 186 -0.67 -1.13 -11.88
N CYS A 187 -1.59 -1.20 -12.85
CA CYS A 187 -2.73 -2.13 -12.76
C CYS A 187 -2.28 -3.60 -12.74
N LEU A 188 -1.28 -3.96 -13.56
CA LEU A 188 -0.70 -5.30 -13.56
C LEU A 188 0.01 -5.64 -12.24
N THR A 189 0.66 -4.66 -11.61
CA THR A 189 1.25 -4.86 -10.28
C THR A 189 0.18 -5.10 -9.21
N ASN A 190 -1.02 -4.51 -9.34
CA ASN A 190 -2.14 -4.82 -8.46
C ASN A 190 -2.65 -6.27 -8.66
N VAL A 191 -2.71 -6.76 -9.89
CA VAL A 191 -3.04 -8.17 -10.16
C VAL A 191 -2.01 -9.10 -9.51
N ALA A 192 -0.72 -8.82 -9.67
CA ALA A 192 0.34 -9.58 -9.03
C ALA A 192 0.25 -9.53 -7.49
N CYS A 193 -0.07 -8.36 -6.93
CA CYS A 193 -0.27 -8.16 -5.50
C CYS A 193 -1.38 -9.06 -4.95
N VAL A 194 -2.52 -9.18 -5.64
CA VAL A 194 -3.60 -10.10 -5.24
C VAL A 194 -3.08 -11.54 -5.18
N ILE A 195 -2.41 -12.00 -6.23
CA ILE A 195 -1.90 -13.37 -6.32
C ILE A 195 -0.97 -13.65 -5.14
N TRP A 196 0.01 -12.77 -4.90
CA TRP A 196 1.00 -12.97 -3.85
C TRP A 196 0.51 -12.69 -2.44
N THR A 197 -0.69 -12.11 -2.28
CA THR A 197 -1.33 -11.93 -0.97
C THR A 197 -2.21 -13.13 -0.62
N PHE A 198 -2.96 -13.68 -1.59
CA PHE A 198 -4.03 -14.63 -1.32
C PHE A 198 -3.80 -16.04 -1.85
N ALA A 199 -2.76 -16.30 -2.65
CA ALA A 199 -2.46 -17.66 -3.09
C ALA A 199 -1.95 -18.54 -1.92
N PRO A 200 -2.04 -19.89 -2.01
CA PRO A 200 -1.56 -20.79 -0.97
C PRO A 200 -0.06 -20.68 -0.65
N PHE A 201 0.71 -20.09 -1.56
CA PHE A 201 2.15 -19.81 -1.39
C PHE A 201 2.43 -18.38 -0.89
N SER A 202 1.40 -17.62 -0.50
CA SER A 202 1.57 -16.24 -0.01
C SER A 202 2.32 -16.21 1.30
N LEU A 203 2.91 -15.05 1.61
CA LEU A 203 3.63 -14.84 2.87
C LEU A 203 2.71 -15.10 4.08
N GLY A 204 1.45 -14.67 4.00
CA GLY A 204 0.46 -14.94 5.04
C GLY A 204 0.16 -16.43 5.20
N ALA A 205 -0.01 -17.17 4.11
CA ALA A 205 -0.29 -18.62 4.15
C ALA A 205 0.91 -19.43 4.68
N VAL A 206 2.13 -18.98 4.40
CA VAL A 206 3.35 -19.64 4.90
C VAL A 206 3.58 -19.35 6.38
N VAL A 207 3.34 -18.11 6.85
CA VAL A 207 3.66 -17.69 8.22
C VAL A 207 2.52 -17.88 9.21
N LEU A 208 1.26 -17.75 8.76
CA LEU A 208 0.05 -17.87 9.59
C LEU A 208 -1.02 -18.72 8.87
N PRO A 209 -0.74 -20.01 8.58
CA PRO A 209 -1.65 -20.88 7.85
C PRO A 209 -3.03 -21.01 8.54
N GLU A 210 -3.10 -20.96 9.86
CA GLU A 210 -4.35 -21.04 10.63
C GLU A 210 -5.34 -19.90 10.33
N ILE A 211 -4.84 -18.77 9.79
CA ILE A 211 -5.65 -17.66 9.32
C ILE A 211 -5.77 -17.67 7.79
N PHE A 212 -4.63 -17.78 7.10
CA PHE A 212 -4.52 -17.53 5.66
C PHE A 212 -4.80 -18.77 4.80
N ASP A 213 -4.55 -19.99 5.29
CA ASP A 213 -4.90 -21.24 4.60
C ASP A 213 -6.36 -21.63 4.89
N ARG A 214 -7.27 -20.68 4.64
CA ARG A 214 -8.71 -20.86 4.84
C ARG A 214 -9.46 -20.55 3.56
N ARG A 215 -10.50 -21.35 3.28
CA ARG A 215 -11.36 -21.19 2.10
C ARG A 215 -11.85 -19.76 1.90
N ILE A 216 -12.19 -19.06 2.98
CA ILE A 216 -12.68 -17.68 2.90
C ILE A 216 -11.63 -16.69 2.38
N ILE A 217 -10.36 -16.90 2.72
CA ILE A 217 -9.23 -16.07 2.26
C ILE A 217 -9.01 -16.29 0.76
N TYR A 218 -9.08 -17.55 0.30
CA TYR A 218 -8.99 -17.87 -1.12
C TYR A 218 -10.17 -17.32 -1.94
N VAL A 219 -11.40 -17.38 -1.40
CA VAL A 219 -12.58 -16.78 -2.03
C VAL A 219 -12.44 -15.26 -2.13
N ALA A 220 -12.00 -14.60 -1.06
CA ALA A 220 -11.73 -13.16 -1.09
C ALA A 220 -10.65 -12.82 -2.14
N GLY A 221 -9.58 -13.60 -2.19
CA GLY A 221 -8.53 -13.48 -3.21
C GLY A 221 -9.06 -13.62 -4.63
N PHE A 222 -9.93 -14.59 -4.89
CA PHE A 222 -10.53 -14.79 -6.21
C PHE A 222 -11.41 -13.59 -6.63
N ILE A 223 -12.21 -13.05 -5.71
CA ILE A 223 -13.03 -11.86 -5.95
C ILE A 223 -12.14 -10.66 -6.30
N LEU A 224 -11.10 -10.41 -5.49
CA LEU A 224 -10.16 -9.31 -5.71
C LEU A 224 -9.34 -9.49 -6.99
N PHE A 225 -9.04 -10.74 -7.36
CA PHE A 225 -8.34 -11.05 -8.61
C PHE A 225 -9.21 -10.66 -9.80
N GLY A 226 -10.46 -11.13 -9.84
CA GLY A 226 -11.42 -10.73 -10.87
C GLY A 226 -11.62 -9.21 -10.95
N TYR A 227 -11.71 -8.55 -9.80
CA TYR A 227 -11.83 -7.09 -9.71
C TYR A 227 -10.60 -6.35 -10.28
N SER A 228 -9.39 -6.77 -9.90
CA SER A 228 -8.14 -6.16 -10.39
C SER A 228 -7.92 -6.38 -11.89
N VAL A 229 -8.29 -7.55 -12.42
CA VAL A 229 -8.27 -7.84 -13.86
C VAL A 229 -9.28 -6.95 -14.59
N TRP A 230 -10.52 -6.85 -14.09
CA TRP A 230 -11.53 -5.97 -14.65
C TRP A 230 -11.05 -4.51 -14.69
N LEU A 231 -10.49 -3.98 -13.60
CA LEU A 231 -9.93 -2.63 -13.60
C LEU A 231 -8.81 -2.44 -14.63
N THR A 232 -7.94 -3.44 -14.77
CA THR A 232 -6.89 -3.43 -15.79
C THR A 232 -7.50 -3.32 -17.19
N THR A 233 -8.57 -4.07 -17.48
CA THR A 233 -9.27 -3.98 -18.79
C THR A 233 -9.95 -2.64 -19.00
N VAL A 234 -10.52 -2.03 -17.96
CA VAL A 234 -11.12 -0.69 -18.03
C VAL A 234 -10.06 0.35 -18.37
N VAL A 235 -8.94 0.37 -17.64
CA VAL A 235 -7.83 1.31 -17.91
C VAL A 235 -7.23 1.08 -19.31
N ALA A 236 -7.11 -0.17 -19.74
CA ALA A 236 -6.67 -0.51 -21.08
C ALA A 236 -7.64 -0.06 -22.19
N SER A 237 -8.92 0.15 -21.88
CA SER A 237 -9.90 0.66 -22.86
C SER A 237 -9.84 2.18 -23.05
N TYR A 238 -9.32 2.93 -22.07
CA TYR A 238 -9.11 4.37 -22.22
C TYR A 238 -8.08 4.69 -23.30
N SER A 239 -8.23 5.86 -23.94
CA SER A 239 -7.30 6.34 -24.96
C SER A 239 -5.86 6.36 -24.44
N PRO A 240 -4.89 5.92 -25.26
CA PRO A 240 -3.47 6.04 -24.93
C PRO A 240 -3.12 7.52 -24.65
N LYS A 241 -2.25 7.76 -23.65
CA LYS A 241 -1.71 9.08 -23.33
C LYS A 241 -1.03 9.69 -24.55
N THR A 242 -1.12 11.00 -24.76
CA THR A 242 -0.40 11.66 -25.85
C THR A 242 0.94 12.20 -25.36
N ALA A 243 2.00 11.99 -26.14
CA ALA A 243 3.28 12.62 -25.85
C ALA A 243 3.21 14.10 -26.24
N THR A 244 3.44 14.98 -25.28
CA THR A 244 3.48 16.44 -25.52
C THR A 244 4.93 16.88 -25.73
N LYS A 245 5.19 17.60 -26.82
CA LYS A 245 6.53 18.12 -27.13
C LYS A 245 7.05 19.01 -25.98
N GLY A 246 8.24 18.71 -25.46
CA GLY A 246 8.83 19.44 -24.33
C GLY A 246 8.42 18.95 -22.94
N GLN A 247 7.59 17.91 -22.84
CA GLN A 247 7.25 17.24 -21.57
C GLN A 247 7.90 15.84 -21.51
N PRO A 248 8.17 15.29 -20.30
CA PRO A 248 8.61 13.91 -20.15
C PRO A 248 7.65 12.92 -20.84
N THR A 249 8.19 11.85 -21.42
CA THR A 249 7.36 10.80 -22.04
C THR A 249 6.41 10.19 -21.00
N PRO A 250 5.11 10.02 -21.32
CA PRO A 250 4.13 9.44 -20.41
C PRO A 250 4.49 8.01 -19.99
N ILE A 251 4.01 7.59 -18.83
CA ILE A 251 4.15 6.20 -18.37
C ILE A 251 2.92 5.43 -18.84
N TRP A 252 3.12 4.41 -19.67
CA TRP A 252 2.04 3.64 -20.29
C TRP A 252 1.49 2.54 -19.37
#